data_AF-A0A1W2EXQ8-F1
#
_entry.id   AF-A0A1W2EXQ8-F1
#
_cell.length_a   1.000
_cell.length_b   1.000
_cell.length_c   1.000
_cell.angle_alpha   90.00
_cell.angle_beta   90.00
_cell.angle_gamma   90.00
#
_symmetry.space_group_name_H-M   'P 1'
#
loop_
_entity.id
_entity.type
_entity.pdbx_description
1 polymer ?
#
loop_
_entity_poly.entity_id
_entity_poly.type
_entity_poly.pdbx_seq_one_letter_code
_entity_poly.pdbx_strand_id
1 'polypeptide(L)' 'ELKGSQVNSVIYEYYQRKIETKTKKQALGAVMNKLLRIIFSVLKSKQSFRLITPEQQVEMYQKILQKAA' A
#
# COMPACT_ATOMS: atom_id res chain seq x y z
N GLU A 1 23.48 -1.96 9.85
CA GLU A 1 22.05 -1.65 9.61
C GLU A 1 21.44 -1.08 10.89
N LEU A 2 20.81 0.09 10.83
CA LEU A 2 20.11 0.67 11.97
C LEU A 2 18.82 -0.12 12.21
N LYS A 3 18.73 -0.84 13.33
CA LYS A 3 17.51 -1.51 13.78
C LYS A 3 16.38 -0.48 13.85
N GLY A 4 15.43 -0.54 12.92
CA GLY A 4 14.27 0.36 12.87
C GLY A 4 14.13 1.25 11.63
N SER A 5 14.97 1.10 10.60
CA SER A 5 14.78 1.84 9.35
C SER A 5 13.45 1.47 8.67
N GLN A 6 12.70 2.48 8.24
CA GLN A 6 11.43 2.35 7.53
C GLN A 6 11.63 1.63 6.19
N VAL A 7 11.42 0.31 6.17
CA VAL A 7 11.62 -0.55 4.99
C VAL A 7 10.68 -0.19 3.84
N ASN A 8 9.49 0.31 4.15
CA ASN A 8 8.50 0.73 3.15
C ASN A 8 7.97 2.13 3.49
N SER A 9 8.42 3.11 2.71
CA SER A 9 8.08 4.50 2.97
C SER A 9 6.59 4.78 2.87
N VAL A 10 5.95 4.22 1.84
CA VAL A 10 4.53 4.35 1.51
C VAL A 10 3.62 3.78 2.60
N ILE A 11 3.98 2.64 3.20
CA ILE A 11 3.16 2.01 4.25
C ILE A 11 3.24 2.80 5.55
N TYR A 12 4.42 3.31 5.89
CA TYR A 12 4.56 4.15 7.08
C TYR A 12 3.86 5.50 6.93
N GLU A 13 3.96 6.16 5.77
CA GLU A 13 3.19 7.37 5.51
C GLU A 13 1.68 7.10 5.60
N TYR A 14 1.22 5.97 5.04
CA TYR A 14 -0.15 5.53 5.21
C TYR A 14 -0.54 5.35 6.68
N TYR A 15 0.34 4.79 7.52
CA TYR A 15 0.12 4.70 8.96
C TYR A 15 0.01 6.07 9.63
N GLN A 16 0.93 7.00 9.33
CA GLN A 16 0.92 8.37 9.87
C GLN A 16 -0.41 9.07 9.55
N ARG A 17 -0.86 9.02 8.29
CA ARG A 17 -2.17 9.58 7.89
C ARG A 17 -3.35 8.88 8.59
N LYS A 18 -3.23 7.60 8.96
CA LYS A 18 -4.30 6.87 9.66
C LYS A 18 -4.39 7.21 11.14
N ILE A 19 -3.28 7.50 11.82
CA ILE A 19 -3.32 7.88 13.23
C ILE A 19 -3.88 9.28 13.46
N GLU A 20 -3.92 10.13 12.42
CA GLU A 20 -4.61 11.43 12.46
C GLU A 20 -6.13 11.28 12.66
N THR A 21 -6.72 10.17 12.23
CA THR A 21 -8.19 9.95 12.22
C THR A 21 -8.64 8.73 13.01
N LYS A 22 -7.71 7.86 13.46
CA LYS A 22 -8.01 6.59 14.14
C LYS A 22 -7.04 6.37 15.30
N THR A 23 -7.46 5.57 16.28
CA THR A 23 -6.53 5.12 17.34
C THR A 23 -5.37 4.34 16.75
N LYS A 24 -4.20 4.34 17.42
CA LYS A 24 -2.99 3.64 16.94
C LYS A 24 -3.25 2.16 16.62
N LYS A 25 -4.04 1.45 17.43
CA LYS A 25 -4.41 0.05 17.20
C LYS A 25 -5.25 -0.13 15.92
N GLN A 26 -6.22 0.76 15.70
CA GLN A 26 -7.03 0.74 14.47
C GLN A 26 -6.19 1.09 13.23
N ALA A 27 -5.26 2.03 13.34
CA ALA A 27 -4.33 2.36 12.26
C ALA A 27 -3.44 1.17 11.89
N LEU A 28 -2.91 0.44 12.87
CA LEU A 28 -2.19 -0.82 12.64
C LEU A 28 -3.08 -1.87 11.97
N GLY A 29 -4.34 -2.01 12.38
CA GLY A 29 -5.32 -2.86 11.71
C GLY A 29 -5.49 -2.52 10.23
N ALA A 30 -5.57 -1.23 9.89
CA ALA A 30 -5.64 -0.77 8.50
C ALA A 30 -4.35 -1.09 7.71
N VAL A 31 -3.18 -0.96 8.34
CA VAL A 31 -1.89 -1.33 7.74
C VAL A 31 -1.84 -2.82 7.42
N MET A 32 -2.22 -3.68 8.37
CA MET A 32 -2.26 -5.15 8.17
C MET A 32 -3.17 -5.53 7.00
N ASN A 33 -4.39 -4.97 6.95
CA ASN A 33 -5.32 -5.20 5.84
C ASN A 33 -4.73 -4.73 4.49
N LYS A 34 -4.00 -3.61 4.46
CA LYS A 34 -3.36 -3.11 3.24
C LYS A 34 -2.22 -4.02 2.79
N LEU A 35 -1.40 -4.53 3.71
CA LEU A 35 -0.33 -5.50 3.41
C LEU A 35 -0.91 -6.81 2.84
N LEU A 36 -1.97 -7.34 3.46
CA LEU A 36 -2.66 -8.54 2.95
C LEU A 36 -3.11 -8.33 1.49
N ARG A 37 -3.75 -7.19 1.17
CA ARG A 37 -4.18 -6.88 -0.21
C ARG A 37 -3.03 -6.81 -1.19
N ILE A 38 -1.88 -6.25 -0.79
CA ILE A 38 -0.67 -6.20 -1.63
C ILE A 38 -0.17 -7.62 -1.92
N ILE A 39 -0.05 -8.46 -0.89
CA ILE A 39 0.39 -9.86 -1.03
C ILE A 39 -0.57 -10.62 -1.96
N PHE A 40 -1.88 -10.50 -1.74
CA PHE A 40 -2.87 -11.12 -2.63
C PHE A 40 -2.75 -10.64 -4.08
N SER A 41 -2.48 -9.35 -4.32
CA SER A 41 -2.32 -8.84 -5.68
C SER A 41 -1.06 -9.38 -6.36
N VAL A 42 0.05 -9.47 -5.63
CA VAL A 42 1.32 -10.06 -6.11
C VAL A 42 1.08 -11.52 -6.52
N LEU A 43 0.46 -12.31 -5.64
CA LEU A 43 0.17 -13.71 -5.90
C LEU A 43 -0.82 -13.90 -7.06
N LYS A 44 -1.90 -13.11 -7.09
CA LYS A 44 -2.94 -13.18 -8.14
C LYS A 44 -2.38 -12.82 -9.52
N SER A 45 -1.55 -11.77 -9.60
CA SER A 45 -0.95 -11.32 -10.86
C SER A 45 0.27 -12.13 -11.28
N LYS A 46 0.84 -12.95 -10.38
CA LYS A 46 2.12 -13.65 -10.55
C LYS A 46 3.26 -12.70 -10.93
N GLN A 47 3.23 -11.48 -10.41
CA GLN A 47 4.26 -10.45 -10.64
C GLN A 47 5.04 -10.17 -9.36
N SER A 48 6.34 -9.94 -9.48
CA SER A 48 7.18 -9.54 -8.36
C SER A 48 6.66 -8.26 -7.70
N PHE A 49 6.80 -8.18 -6.37
CA PHE A 49 6.48 -6.96 -5.64
C PHE A 49 7.31 -5.78 -6.16
N ARG A 50 6.65 -4.64 -6.32
CA ARG A 50 7.29 -3.34 -6.58
C ARG A 50 6.69 -2.30 -5.65
N LEU A 51 7.50 -1.33 -5.25
CA LEU A 51 7.01 -0.20 -4.47
C LEU A 51 6.20 0.73 -5.39
N ILE A 52 4.93 0.96 -5.04
CA ILE A 52 4.00 1.79 -5.80
C ILE A 52 3.43 2.84 -4.85
N THR A 53 3.51 4.10 -5.24
CA THR A 53 2.87 5.23 -4.53
C THR A 53 1.36 5.26 -4.78
N PRO A 54 0.55 5.88 -3.91
CA PRO A 54 -0.88 6.02 -4.15
C PRO A 54 -1.21 6.67 -5.51
N GLU A 55 -0.44 7.65 -5.92
CA GLU A 55 -0.62 8.40 -7.17
C GLU A 55 -0.37 7.48 -8.38
N GLN A 56 0.74 6.73 -8.36
CA GLN A 56 1.04 5.73 -9.40
C GLN A 56 -0.05 4.65 -9.48
N GLN A 57 -0.59 4.21 -8.33
CA GLN A 57 -1.68 3.23 -8.30
C GLN A 57 -2.95 3.78 -8.97
N VAL A 58 -3.27 5.07 -8.76
CA VAL A 58 -4.41 5.74 -9.40
C VAL A 58 -4.19 5.83 -10.91
N GLU A 59 -3.03 6.29 -11.37
CA GLU A 59 -2.71 6.37 -12.80
C GLU A 59 -2.80 5.00 -13.49
N MET A 60 -2.26 3.97 -12.86
CA MET A 60 -2.36 2.59 -13.35
C MET A 60 -3.81 2.14 -13.51
N TYR A 61 -4.66 2.45 -12.52
CA TYR A 61 -6.08 2.11 -12.58
C TYR A 61 -6.80 2.85 -13.70
N GLN A 62 -6.53 4.15 -13.87
CA GLN A 62 -7.10 4.93 -14.98
C GLN A 62 -6.70 4.38 -16.35
N LYS A 63 -5.44 3.98 -16.53
CA LYS A 63 -4.97 3.33 -17.75
C LYS A 63 -5.68 2.00 -18.03
N ILE A 64 -6.05 1.25 -16.99
CA ILE A 64 -6.84 0.01 -17.16
C ILE A 64 -8.26 0.35 -17.65
N LEU A 65 -8.90 1.36 -17.07
CA LEU A 65 -10.24 1.79 -17.48
C LEU A 65 -10.25 2.30 -18.93
N GLN A 66 -9.26 3.10 -19.32
CA GLN A 66 -9.13 3.61 -20.69
C GLN A 66 -8.92 2.50 -21.74
N LYS A 67 -8.28 1.39 -21.37
CA LYS A 67 -8.08 0.24 -22.26
C LYS A 67 -9.30 -0.67 -22.36
N ALA A 68 -10.22 -0.59 -21.40
CA ALA A 68 -11.44 -1.38 -21.35
C ALA A 68 -12.64 -0.69 -22.01
N ALA A 69 -12.54 0.63 -22.23
CA ALA A 69 -13.47 1.43 -23.03
C ALA A 69 -13.12 1.33 -24.52
#